data_AF-A0AAU7SQC1-F1
#
_entry.id   AF-A0AAU7SQC1-F1
#
_cell.length_a   1.000
_cell.length_b   1.000
_cell.length_c   1.000
_cell.angle_alpha   90.00
_cell.angle_beta   90.00
_cell.angle_gamma   90.00
#
_symmetry.space_group_name_H-M   'P 1'
#
loop_
_entity.id
_entity.type
_entity.pdbx_description
1 polymer ?
#
loop_
_entity_poly.entity_id
_entity_poly.type
_entity_poly.pdbx_seq_one_letter_code
_entity_poly.pdbx_strand_id
1 'polypeptide(L)'
;MKRRIQILAVTLLAALSSTALAQEKKLTVVGVNIHESSMRGVGVKSGVDALADFEKEKGMKVAVNVETGPGILEALPRLGTLNKSAEDVIMVSQLMSNPRLAAFLEPLDKYMAANAISGFPQDWVKPPVEAGTIKNQHYLVPLRCGVWIFWGNKKYMSEQGISAEPKTPEQLYDAAKKATFTKPSGEKVYGFAVRGISDQVPSGFATIGAMFGGSIITEKGEVAVNSPAMVQAAEFLHKLYAEGIMPPNWTSVDADQMFTQGRLSMVVSNDNFTSRFESTEALGPGGTVAFHVPIQDSLRKNGVDYAGSQSFYWGAGILKGSQNKEQAYELLKYLAGPKPEAMMMSNGNQPCRAAPLAKLGETIAANKVGIDTLAISRPPLPGNPRLGEASDAIAVAVQNIVVNGAPAKNTLDTLAGELKDIYE
;
A
#
# COMPACT_ATOMS: atom_id res chain seq x y z
N MET A 1 36.01 -11.35 87.89
CA MET A 1 36.02 -10.74 86.55
C MET A 1 34.91 -11.35 85.69
N LYS A 2 33.84 -10.60 85.40
CA LYS A 2 32.87 -10.89 84.32
C LYS A 2 32.73 -9.58 83.53
N ARG A 3 33.27 -9.53 82.30
CA ARG A 3 33.19 -8.36 81.42
C ARG A 3 31.89 -8.41 80.62
N ARG A 4 31.07 -7.37 80.77
CA ARG A 4 29.89 -7.08 79.94
C ARG A 4 30.38 -6.51 78.60
N ILE A 5 29.83 -7.00 77.49
CA ILE A 5 29.94 -6.38 76.16
C ILE A 5 28.54 -5.86 75.82
N GLN A 6 28.40 -4.54 75.74
CA GLN A 6 27.22 -3.86 75.20
C GLN A 6 27.34 -3.84 73.67
N ILE A 7 26.29 -4.29 72.97
CA ILE A 7 26.16 -4.14 71.53
C ILE A 7 25.28 -2.90 71.30
N LEU A 8 25.87 -1.88 70.67
CA LEU A 8 25.19 -0.67 70.19
C LEU A 8 24.42 -1.02 68.91
N ALA A 9 23.11 -0.84 68.91
CA ALA A 9 22.31 -0.86 67.69
C ALA A 9 22.39 0.52 67.02
N VAL A 10 22.95 0.59 65.81
CA VAL A 10 22.92 1.78 64.96
C VAL A 10 21.79 1.59 63.95
N THR A 11 20.71 2.34 64.12
CA THR A 11 19.60 2.40 63.17
C THR A 11 19.95 3.43 62.09
N LEU A 12 20.31 2.97 60.89
CA LEU A 12 20.42 3.85 59.72
C LEU A 12 19.02 4.13 59.18
N LEU A 13 18.53 5.36 59.32
CA LEU A 13 17.33 5.84 58.64
C LEU A 13 17.73 6.28 57.22
N ALA A 14 17.47 5.45 56.22
CA ALA A 14 17.63 5.84 54.81
C ALA A 14 16.42 6.68 54.39
N ALA A 15 16.61 7.98 54.20
CA ALA A 15 15.64 8.86 53.57
C ALA A 15 15.56 8.54 52.07
N LEU A 16 14.56 7.77 51.66
CA LEU A 16 14.19 7.59 50.26
C LEU A 16 13.47 8.86 49.78
N SER A 17 14.19 9.74 49.08
CA SER A 17 13.59 10.79 48.28
C SER A 17 12.85 10.17 47.11
N SER A 18 11.53 10.14 47.17
CA SER A 18 10.67 9.75 46.07
C SER A 18 10.63 10.87 45.03
N THR A 19 11.62 10.94 44.15
CA THR A 19 11.41 11.56 42.83
C THR A 19 10.60 10.58 42.01
N ALA A 20 9.27 10.72 42.03
CA ALA A 20 8.43 10.11 41.02
C ALA A 20 8.89 10.67 39.67
N LEU A 21 9.68 9.89 38.92
CA LEU A 21 9.97 10.17 37.52
C LEU A 21 8.62 10.26 36.81
N ALA A 22 8.23 11.46 36.42
CA ALA A 22 7.02 11.66 35.63
C ALA A 22 7.13 10.79 34.37
N GLN A 23 6.24 9.80 34.25
CA GLN A 23 6.21 8.93 33.09
C GLN A 23 5.98 9.80 31.86
N GLU A 24 6.92 9.75 30.91
CA GLU A 24 6.84 10.53 29.67
C GLU A 24 5.53 10.20 28.96
N LYS A 25 4.72 11.23 28.68
CA LYS A 25 3.46 11.05 27.95
C LYS A 25 3.79 10.61 26.53
N LYS A 26 3.22 9.48 26.10
CA LYS A 26 3.52 8.87 24.80
C LYS A 26 2.23 8.39 24.12
N LEU A 27 2.14 8.63 22.80
CA LEU A 27 1.24 7.93 21.89
C LEU A 27 2.00 6.87 21.12
N THR A 28 1.38 5.73 20.85
CA THR A 28 1.95 4.71 19.97
C THR A 28 1.09 4.51 18.72
N VAL A 29 1.73 4.67 17.55
CA VAL A 29 1.19 4.38 16.23
C VAL A 29 1.75 3.04 15.77
N VAL A 30 0.89 2.09 15.41
CA VAL A 30 1.30 0.82 14.77
C VAL A 30 1.20 0.99 13.26
N GLY A 31 2.29 0.72 12.55
CA GLY A 31 2.35 0.86 11.09
C GLY A 31 3.40 -0.07 10.48
N VAL A 32 3.76 0.19 9.23
CA VAL A 32 4.86 -0.49 8.54
C VAL A 32 5.97 0.52 8.25
N ASN A 33 7.12 0.05 7.77
CA ASN A 33 8.32 0.89 7.57
C ASN A 33 8.04 2.18 6.79
N ILE A 34 7.18 2.13 5.76
CA ILE A 34 6.85 3.32 4.97
C ILE A 34 6.11 4.41 5.78
N HIS A 35 5.36 4.05 6.82
CA HIS A 35 4.69 5.01 7.69
C HIS A 35 5.70 5.71 8.60
N GLU A 36 6.68 4.98 9.16
CA GLU A 36 7.76 5.58 9.93
C GLU A 36 8.62 6.49 9.04
N SER A 37 9.05 6.01 7.88
CA SER A 37 9.80 6.83 6.92
C SER A 37 9.04 8.10 6.53
N SER A 38 7.73 7.99 6.30
CA SER A 38 6.89 9.16 5.95
C SER A 38 6.75 10.13 7.12
N MET A 39 6.45 9.65 8.33
CA MET A 39 6.18 10.48 9.50
C MET A 39 7.45 11.04 10.17
N ARG A 40 8.57 10.33 10.10
CA ARG A 40 9.82 10.68 10.80
C ARG A 40 10.98 11.04 9.87
N GLY A 41 10.87 10.78 8.57
CA GLY A 41 11.97 10.94 7.63
C GLY A 41 13.06 9.87 7.76
N VAL A 42 12.82 8.79 8.53
CA VAL A 42 13.80 7.72 8.74
C VAL A 42 14.08 6.98 7.44
N GLY A 43 15.35 6.82 7.10
CA GLY A 43 15.79 6.16 5.86
C GLY A 43 15.66 7.04 4.61
N VAL A 44 15.26 8.30 4.73
CA VAL A 44 15.19 9.26 3.63
C VAL A 44 16.40 10.19 3.70
N LYS A 45 17.18 10.29 2.61
CA LYS A 45 18.46 11.04 2.55
C LYS A 45 18.37 12.50 3.04
N SER A 46 17.20 13.13 2.89
CA SER A 46 16.89 14.47 3.39
C SER A 46 15.56 14.50 4.12
N GLY A 47 15.30 13.44 4.90
CA GLY A 47 14.04 13.26 5.61
C GLY A 47 13.79 14.35 6.65
N VAL A 48 12.54 14.75 6.78
CA VAL A 48 12.06 15.70 7.79
C VAL A 48 11.16 14.99 8.79
N ASP A 49 11.28 15.32 10.08
CA ASP A 49 10.41 14.75 11.11
C ASP A 49 9.08 15.49 11.15
N ALA A 50 8.05 14.88 10.56
CA ALA A 50 6.71 15.48 10.49
C ALA A 50 6.01 15.50 11.84
N LEU A 51 6.47 14.74 12.84
CA LEU A 51 5.86 14.64 14.18
C LEU A 51 6.49 15.61 15.19
N ALA A 52 7.65 16.19 14.89
CA ALA A 52 8.42 17.01 15.83
C ALA A 52 7.63 18.19 16.43
N ASP A 53 6.88 18.92 15.60
CA ASP A 53 6.08 20.06 16.08
C ASP A 53 4.93 19.61 16.98
N PHE A 54 4.23 18.53 16.61
CA PHE A 54 3.19 17.94 17.44
C PHE A 54 3.73 17.54 18.81
N GLU A 55 4.89 16.87 18.85
CA GLU A 55 5.49 16.46 20.12
C GLU A 55 5.84 17.65 21.01
N LYS A 56 6.39 18.70 20.41
CA LYS A 56 6.76 19.93 21.10
C LYS A 56 5.53 20.68 21.64
N GLU A 57 4.50 20.83 20.81
CA GLU A 57 3.27 21.56 21.17
C GLU A 57 2.44 20.81 22.23
N LYS A 58 2.37 19.49 22.13
CA LYS A 58 1.57 18.66 23.05
C LYS A 58 2.34 18.20 24.29
N GLY A 59 3.67 18.32 24.28
CA GLY A 59 4.52 17.76 25.33
C GLY A 59 4.36 16.24 25.44
N MET A 60 4.21 15.57 24.29
CA MET A 60 3.97 14.12 24.19
C MET A 60 4.82 13.50 23.09
N LYS A 61 5.44 12.36 23.34
CA LYS A 61 6.15 11.60 22.32
C LYS A 61 5.21 10.74 21.46
N VAL A 62 5.60 10.48 20.22
CA VAL A 62 4.86 9.61 19.31
C VAL A 62 5.76 8.45 18.85
N ALA A 63 5.63 7.27 19.44
CA ALA A 63 6.36 6.10 18.94
C ALA A 63 5.67 5.54 17.69
N VAL A 64 6.43 5.19 16.65
CA VAL A 64 5.95 4.41 15.52
C VAL A 64 6.47 2.98 15.68
N ASN A 65 5.58 2.04 16.01
CA ASN A 65 5.90 0.62 16.07
C ASN A 65 5.75 0.03 14.67
N VAL A 66 6.87 -0.41 14.10
CA VAL A 66 6.94 -0.97 12.74
C VAL A 66 6.71 -2.47 12.77
N GLU A 67 5.64 -2.89 12.09
CA GLU A 67 5.31 -4.28 11.77
C GLU A 67 5.75 -4.61 10.32
N THR A 68 5.83 -5.91 10.01
CA THR A 68 5.94 -6.36 8.61
C THR A 68 4.62 -6.19 7.88
N GLY A 69 4.61 -6.32 6.55
CA GLY A 69 3.38 -6.32 5.75
C GLY A 69 2.36 -7.36 6.23
N PRO A 70 2.74 -8.64 6.41
CA PRO A 70 1.86 -9.63 7.04
C PRO A 70 1.54 -9.31 8.50
N GLY A 71 2.52 -8.85 9.28
CA GLY A 71 2.35 -8.54 10.70
C GLY A 71 1.30 -7.46 10.98
N ILE A 72 1.22 -6.42 10.15
CA ILE A 72 0.20 -5.37 10.32
C ILE A 72 -1.22 -5.89 10.02
N LEU A 73 -1.36 -6.86 9.12
CA LEU A 73 -2.65 -7.50 8.83
C LEU A 73 -3.16 -8.31 10.03
N GLU A 74 -2.25 -8.94 10.77
CA GLU A 74 -2.56 -9.67 12.00
C GLU A 74 -2.73 -8.74 13.22
N ALA A 75 -2.03 -7.59 13.23
CA ALA A 75 -2.05 -6.66 14.34
C ALA A 75 -3.43 -6.05 14.59
N LEU A 76 -4.19 -5.72 13.53
CA LEU A 76 -5.52 -5.12 13.68
C LEU A 76 -6.50 -5.97 14.48
N PRO A 77 -6.79 -7.25 14.13
CA PRO A 77 -7.67 -8.08 14.94
C PRO A 77 -7.09 -8.34 16.33
N ARG A 78 -5.77 -8.53 16.48
CA ARG A 78 -5.12 -8.76 17.77
C ARG A 78 -5.28 -7.59 18.75
N LEU A 79 -5.00 -6.38 18.28
CA LEU A 79 -5.04 -5.16 19.10
C LEU A 79 -6.47 -4.61 19.25
N GLY A 80 -7.26 -4.68 18.18
CA GLY A 80 -8.61 -4.13 18.11
C GLY A 80 -9.61 -4.84 19.02
N THR A 81 -9.37 -6.11 19.38
CA THR A 81 -10.22 -6.85 20.33
C THR A 81 -9.94 -6.54 21.79
N LEU A 82 -8.85 -5.80 22.09
CA LEU A 82 -8.49 -5.50 23.46
C LEU A 82 -9.39 -4.41 24.05
N ASN A 83 -9.87 -4.62 25.27
CA ASN A 83 -10.57 -3.59 26.03
C ASN A 83 -9.62 -2.46 26.49
N LYS A 84 -8.32 -2.76 26.58
CA LYS A 84 -7.25 -1.84 26.90
C LYS A 84 -6.01 -2.19 26.08
N SER A 85 -5.62 -1.33 25.15
CA SER A 85 -4.41 -1.47 24.34
C SER A 85 -3.30 -0.56 24.87
N ALA A 86 -2.03 -0.96 24.69
CA ALA A 86 -0.90 -0.09 24.94
C ALA A 86 -0.69 0.91 23.78
N GLU A 87 -1.13 0.50 22.59
CA GLU A 87 -1.11 1.26 21.36
C GLU A 87 -2.39 2.07 21.18
N ASP A 88 -2.27 3.20 20.49
CA ASP A 88 -3.34 4.19 20.37
C ASP A 88 -3.91 4.26 18.96
N VAL A 89 -3.02 4.30 17.97
CA VAL A 89 -3.35 4.46 16.55
C VAL A 89 -2.82 3.25 15.78
N ILE A 90 -3.57 2.80 14.79
CA ILE A 90 -3.14 1.78 13.84
C ILE A 90 -3.34 2.26 12.42
N MET A 91 -2.35 2.02 11.56
CA MET A 91 -2.44 2.23 10.13
C MET A 91 -3.10 1.02 9.47
N VAL A 92 -4.19 1.27 8.75
CA VAL A 92 -5.05 0.25 8.14
C VAL A 92 -4.93 0.31 6.63
N SER A 93 -4.43 -0.76 6.02
CA SER A 93 -4.38 -0.95 4.57
C SER A 93 -5.79 -1.16 4.02
N GLN A 94 -5.98 -0.84 2.74
CA GLN A 94 -7.17 -1.18 1.99
C GLN A 94 -7.61 -2.65 2.09
N LEU A 95 -6.66 -3.57 2.31
CA LEU A 95 -6.95 -5.00 2.50
C LEU A 95 -7.72 -5.26 3.82
N MET A 96 -7.58 -4.40 4.82
CA MET A 96 -8.26 -4.57 6.11
C MET A 96 -9.56 -3.76 6.22
N SER A 97 -9.87 -2.92 5.24
CA SER A 97 -11.02 -2.01 5.27
C SER A 97 -12.33 -2.72 4.98
N ASN A 98 -12.86 -3.38 6.00
CA ASN A 98 -14.11 -4.14 5.96
C ASN A 98 -14.99 -3.78 7.17
N PRO A 99 -16.25 -4.25 7.23
CA PRO A 99 -17.15 -3.91 8.34
C PRO A 99 -16.64 -4.25 9.75
N ARG A 100 -15.64 -5.14 9.92
CA ARG A 100 -15.03 -5.43 11.23
C ARG A 100 -14.26 -4.24 11.80
N LEU A 101 -13.90 -3.22 11.01
CA LEU A 101 -13.33 -1.98 11.53
C LEU A 101 -14.16 -1.41 12.69
N ALA A 102 -15.50 -1.48 12.60
CA ALA A 102 -16.40 -1.02 13.63
C ALA A 102 -16.31 -1.79 14.96
N ALA A 103 -15.78 -3.03 14.94
CA ALA A 103 -15.52 -3.82 16.14
C ALA A 103 -14.18 -3.46 16.79
N PHE A 104 -13.21 -3.00 15.99
CA PHE A 104 -11.81 -2.84 16.38
C PHE A 104 -11.39 -1.39 16.65
N LEU A 105 -12.06 -0.44 16.00
CA LEU A 105 -11.69 0.97 15.99
C LEU A 105 -12.76 1.84 16.64
N GLU A 106 -12.32 2.94 17.22
CA GLU A 106 -13.19 3.99 17.73
C GLU A 106 -13.77 4.80 16.55
N PRO A 107 -15.08 5.07 16.51
CA PRO A 107 -15.66 5.98 15.52
C PRO A 107 -15.18 7.42 15.75
N LEU A 108 -14.80 8.10 14.67
CA LEU A 108 -14.16 9.41 14.72
C LEU A 108 -15.18 10.57 14.73
N ASP A 109 -16.44 10.30 14.39
CA ASP A 109 -17.46 11.33 14.14
C ASP A 109 -17.68 12.27 15.33
N LYS A 110 -17.66 11.75 16.56
CA LYS A 110 -17.81 12.59 17.77
C LYS A 110 -16.67 13.61 17.91
N TYR A 111 -15.46 13.21 17.52
CA TYR A 111 -14.28 14.07 17.57
C TYR A 111 -14.28 15.07 16.41
N MET A 112 -14.71 14.64 15.22
CA MET A 112 -14.87 15.51 14.05
C MET A 112 -15.95 16.57 14.28
N ALA A 113 -17.04 16.23 14.95
CA ALA A 113 -18.08 17.18 15.33
C ALA A 113 -17.56 18.25 16.32
N ALA A 114 -16.71 17.85 17.27
CA ALA A 114 -16.13 18.77 18.25
C ALA A 114 -14.97 19.60 17.68
N ASN A 115 -14.16 19.00 16.79
CA ASN A 115 -12.93 19.59 16.29
C ASN A 115 -12.61 19.06 14.89
N ALA A 116 -13.25 19.63 13.86
CA ALA A 116 -13.19 19.14 12.50
C ALA A 116 -11.77 19.06 11.91
N ILE A 117 -11.55 18.04 11.07
CA ILE A 117 -10.41 18.00 10.14
C ILE A 117 -10.80 18.84 8.93
N SER A 118 -10.02 19.88 8.64
CA SER A 118 -10.33 20.82 7.56
C SER A 118 -10.49 20.10 6.22
N GLY A 119 -11.64 20.29 5.57
CA GLY A 119 -11.96 19.71 4.27
C GLY A 119 -12.38 18.24 4.27
N PHE A 120 -12.26 17.52 5.39
CA PHE A 120 -12.64 16.11 5.43
C PHE A 120 -14.17 15.94 5.49
N PRO A 121 -14.79 15.03 4.71
CA PRO A 121 -14.16 14.15 3.71
C PRO A 121 -14.10 14.71 2.28
N GLN A 122 -14.67 15.88 2.00
CA GLN A 122 -14.90 16.38 0.63
C GLN A 122 -13.62 16.66 -0.16
N ASP A 123 -12.55 17.05 0.52
CA ASP A 123 -11.24 17.32 -0.09
C ASP A 123 -10.42 16.04 -0.32
N TRP A 124 -10.93 14.86 0.05
CA TRP A 124 -10.23 13.58 -0.11
C TRP A 124 -10.67 12.83 -1.37
N VAL A 125 -9.76 12.03 -1.90
CA VAL A 125 -10.10 11.02 -2.92
C VAL A 125 -11.16 10.07 -2.33
N LYS A 126 -12.25 9.86 -3.07
CA LYS A 126 -13.49 9.23 -2.58
C LYS A 126 -13.33 7.76 -2.14
N PRO A 127 -12.72 6.84 -2.92
CA PRO A 127 -12.67 5.43 -2.53
C PRO A 127 -12.00 5.14 -1.17
N PRO A 128 -10.86 5.77 -0.80
CA PRO A 128 -10.29 5.64 0.54
C PRO A 128 -11.22 6.09 1.68
N VAL A 129 -12.01 7.15 1.47
CA VAL A 129 -12.98 7.63 2.47
C VAL A 129 -14.11 6.63 2.63
N GLU A 130 -14.70 6.18 1.52
CA GLU A 130 -15.81 5.24 1.53
C GLU A 130 -15.44 3.94 2.24
N ALA A 131 -14.25 3.41 1.98
CA ALA A 131 -13.81 2.18 2.61
C ALA A 131 -13.44 2.33 4.10
N GLY A 132 -13.14 3.55 4.55
CA GLY A 132 -13.00 3.89 5.97
C GLY A 132 -14.33 4.19 6.68
N THR A 133 -15.46 4.10 5.98
CA THR A 133 -16.79 4.49 6.48
C THR A 133 -17.68 3.26 6.63
N ILE A 134 -18.12 2.94 7.85
CA ILE A 134 -19.02 1.81 8.14
C ILE A 134 -20.30 2.33 8.75
N LYS A 135 -21.47 2.01 8.17
CA LYS A 135 -22.80 2.46 8.65
C LYS A 135 -22.86 3.97 8.90
N ASN A 136 -22.33 4.76 7.95
CA ASN A 136 -22.24 6.23 8.02
C ASN A 136 -21.38 6.79 9.17
N GLN A 137 -20.47 5.99 9.73
CA GLN A 137 -19.48 6.44 10.71
C GLN A 137 -18.07 6.30 10.14
N HIS A 138 -17.23 7.31 10.37
CA HIS A 138 -15.85 7.34 9.91
C HIS A 138 -14.95 6.65 10.93
N TYR A 139 -14.20 5.65 10.51
CA TYR A 139 -13.24 4.93 11.36
C TYR A 139 -11.78 5.23 11.00
N LEU A 140 -11.54 5.73 9.79
CA LEU A 140 -10.21 6.00 9.27
C LEU A 140 -10.11 7.43 8.74
N VAL A 141 -8.93 8.03 8.92
CA VAL A 141 -8.47 9.19 8.15
C VAL A 141 -7.45 8.71 7.13
N PRO A 142 -7.76 8.70 5.81
CA PRO A 142 -6.80 8.31 4.78
C PRO A 142 -5.61 9.27 4.75
N LEU A 143 -4.40 8.75 4.91
CA LEU A 143 -3.15 9.54 4.94
C LEU A 143 -2.24 9.22 3.75
N ARG A 144 -2.42 8.08 3.11
CA ARG A 144 -1.65 7.65 1.94
C ARG A 144 -2.53 6.93 0.96
N CYS A 145 -2.45 7.25 -0.32
CA CYS A 145 -3.12 6.48 -1.37
C CYS A 145 -2.44 6.67 -2.71
N GLY A 146 -2.80 5.80 -3.63
CA GLY A 146 -2.33 5.82 -5.00
C GLY A 146 -2.85 4.61 -5.74
N VAL A 147 -2.18 4.31 -6.84
CA VAL A 147 -2.61 3.29 -7.78
C VAL A 147 -1.40 2.58 -8.36
N TRP A 148 -1.60 1.39 -8.92
CA TRP A 148 -0.56 0.74 -9.70
C TRP A 148 -0.58 1.25 -11.14
N ILE A 149 0.61 1.58 -11.65
CA ILE A 149 0.84 2.00 -13.02
C ILE A 149 1.97 1.18 -13.62
N PHE A 150 2.25 1.40 -14.90
CA PHE A 150 3.37 0.75 -15.57
C PHE A 150 4.60 1.63 -15.53
N TRP A 151 5.74 1.00 -15.29
CA TRP A 151 7.06 1.58 -15.27
C TRP A 151 7.94 0.90 -16.30
N GLY A 152 8.70 1.67 -17.05
CA GLY A 152 9.71 1.22 -17.99
C GLY A 152 11.09 1.74 -17.62
N ASN A 153 12.11 0.92 -17.81
CA ASN A 153 13.51 1.34 -17.70
C ASN A 153 13.84 2.16 -18.96
N LYS A 154 13.99 3.48 -18.79
CA LYS A 154 14.12 4.42 -19.90
C LYS A 154 15.29 4.08 -20.83
N LYS A 155 16.42 3.66 -20.24
CA LYS A 155 17.61 3.24 -20.99
C LYS A 155 17.28 2.03 -21.86
N TYR A 156 16.70 0.98 -21.28
CA TYR A 156 16.40 -0.24 -22.02
C TYR A 156 15.31 -0.03 -23.06
N MET A 157 14.28 0.76 -22.77
CA MET A 157 13.28 1.13 -23.78
C MET A 157 13.94 1.82 -24.98
N SER A 158 14.83 2.78 -24.74
CA SER A 158 15.57 3.47 -25.81
C SER A 158 16.50 2.53 -26.59
N GLU A 159 17.33 1.73 -25.91
CA GLU A 159 18.30 0.82 -26.53
C GLU A 159 17.62 -0.27 -27.37
N GLN A 160 16.44 -0.71 -26.94
CA GLN A 160 15.62 -1.67 -27.68
C GLN A 160 14.70 -0.98 -28.68
N GLY A 161 14.84 0.32 -28.93
CA GLY A 161 14.08 1.07 -29.93
C GLY A 161 12.57 1.07 -29.68
N ILE A 162 12.17 1.18 -28.42
CA ILE A 162 10.78 1.34 -27.97
C ILE A 162 10.59 2.83 -27.70
N SER A 163 10.09 3.55 -28.70
CA SER A 163 9.96 5.00 -28.67
C SER A 163 8.59 5.50 -28.18
N ALA A 164 7.59 4.62 -28.12
CA ALA A 164 6.24 4.94 -27.67
C ALA A 164 5.85 4.05 -26.48
N GLU A 165 5.12 4.65 -25.54
CA GLU A 165 4.48 3.93 -24.44
C GLU A 165 3.43 2.96 -25.00
N PRO A 166 3.40 1.69 -24.55
CA PRO A 166 2.33 0.78 -24.93
C PRO A 166 0.95 1.29 -24.50
N LYS A 167 -0.01 1.34 -25.42
CA LYS A 167 -1.40 1.75 -25.17
C LYS A 167 -2.41 0.60 -25.25
N THR A 168 -2.00 -0.54 -25.82
CA THR A 168 -2.83 -1.76 -25.86
C THR A 168 -2.09 -2.98 -25.28
N PRO A 169 -2.79 -4.05 -24.88
CA PRO A 169 -2.16 -5.30 -24.47
C PRO A 169 -1.19 -5.87 -25.50
N GLU A 170 -1.51 -5.76 -26.80
CA GLU A 170 -0.68 -6.25 -27.90
C GLU A 170 0.61 -5.43 -28.01
N GLN A 171 0.51 -4.10 -27.93
CA GLN A 171 1.68 -3.23 -27.91
C GLN A 171 2.56 -3.49 -26.68
N LEU A 172 1.94 -3.79 -25.52
CA LEU A 172 2.68 -4.14 -24.31
C LEU A 172 3.44 -5.45 -24.49
N TYR A 173 2.79 -6.47 -25.07
CA TYR A 173 3.43 -7.74 -25.38
C TYR A 173 4.62 -7.55 -26.33
N ASP A 174 4.44 -6.80 -27.42
CA ASP A 174 5.51 -6.56 -28.40
C ASP A 174 6.66 -5.78 -27.80
N ALA A 175 6.37 -4.74 -27.01
CA ALA A 175 7.37 -3.98 -26.28
C ALA A 175 8.11 -4.86 -25.26
N ALA A 176 7.42 -5.70 -24.50
CA ALA A 176 8.02 -6.58 -23.51
C ALA A 176 8.90 -7.64 -24.17
N LYS A 177 8.44 -8.23 -25.27
CA LYS A 177 9.22 -9.19 -26.06
C LYS A 177 10.50 -8.54 -26.59
N LYS A 178 10.39 -7.36 -27.18
CA LYS A 178 11.54 -6.59 -27.68
C LYS A 178 12.49 -6.17 -26.56
N ALA A 179 11.94 -5.85 -25.39
CA ALA A 179 12.71 -5.46 -24.20
C ALA A 179 13.28 -6.65 -23.41
N THR A 180 13.14 -7.88 -23.91
CA THR A 180 13.74 -9.09 -23.33
C THR A 180 15.04 -9.40 -24.05
N PHE A 181 16.18 -9.22 -23.38
CA PHE A 181 17.50 -9.37 -24.01
C PHE A 181 18.53 -9.91 -23.02
N THR A 182 19.73 -10.22 -23.51
CA THR A 182 20.88 -10.60 -22.67
C THR A 182 21.91 -9.49 -22.74
N LYS A 183 22.33 -8.96 -21.59
CA LYS A 183 23.39 -7.96 -21.50
C LYS A 183 24.71 -8.55 -22.03
N PRO A 184 25.68 -7.71 -22.44
CA PRO A 184 27.04 -8.18 -22.78
C PRO A 184 27.71 -9.00 -21.67
N SER A 185 27.33 -8.77 -20.40
CA SER A 185 27.80 -9.55 -19.24
C SER A 185 27.26 -10.99 -19.19
N GLY A 186 26.33 -11.37 -20.07
CA GLY A 186 25.63 -12.65 -20.03
C GLY A 186 24.38 -12.66 -19.13
N GLU A 187 24.12 -11.58 -18.39
CA GLU A 187 22.93 -11.48 -17.54
C GLU A 187 21.66 -11.26 -18.39
N LYS A 188 20.65 -12.10 -18.20
CA LYS A 188 19.33 -11.97 -18.84
C LYS A 188 18.54 -10.82 -18.21
N VAL A 189 17.99 -9.96 -19.05
CA VAL A 189 16.97 -8.96 -18.71
C VAL A 189 15.63 -9.46 -19.22
N TYR A 190 14.65 -9.48 -18.31
CA TYR A 190 13.28 -9.87 -18.61
C TYR A 190 12.48 -8.65 -19.05
N GLY A 191 11.61 -8.80 -20.03
CA GLY A 191 10.90 -7.70 -20.64
C GLY A 191 9.84 -7.08 -19.74
N PHE A 192 9.17 -7.90 -18.93
CA PHE A 192 8.05 -7.47 -18.12
C PHE A 192 7.84 -8.39 -16.92
N ALA A 193 7.35 -7.83 -15.81
CA ALA A 193 6.73 -8.62 -14.74
C ALA A 193 5.65 -7.81 -14.00
N VAL A 194 4.66 -8.53 -13.50
CA VAL A 194 3.83 -8.08 -12.36
C VAL A 194 4.37 -8.70 -11.07
N ARG A 195 3.93 -8.24 -9.91
CA ARG A 195 4.32 -8.87 -8.63
C ARG A 195 3.74 -10.29 -8.51
N GLY A 196 4.59 -11.28 -8.25
CA GLY A 196 4.23 -12.70 -8.27
C GLY A 196 4.16 -13.39 -6.89
N ILE A 197 4.54 -12.69 -5.82
CA ILE A 197 4.44 -13.18 -4.44
C ILE A 197 2.95 -13.21 -4.04
N SER A 198 2.51 -14.26 -3.35
CA SER A 198 1.09 -14.61 -3.19
C SER A 198 0.19 -13.46 -2.72
N ASP A 199 0.61 -12.69 -1.70
CA ASP A 199 -0.14 -11.56 -1.14
C ASP A 199 -0.30 -10.38 -2.13
N GLN A 200 0.47 -10.37 -3.21
CA GLN A 200 0.50 -9.31 -4.21
C GLN A 200 -0.13 -9.73 -5.55
N VAL A 201 -0.30 -11.03 -5.78
CA VAL A 201 -0.90 -11.56 -7.02
C VAL A 201 -2.28 -10.98 -7.29
N PRO A 202 -3.23 -10.86 -6.33
CA PRO A 202 -4.54 -10.28 -6.61
C PRO A 202 -4.48 -8.86 -7.19
N SER A 203 -3.55 -8.05 -6.70
CA SER A 203 -3.36 -6.65 -7.15
C SER A 203 -2.81 -6.59 -8.58
N GLY A 204 -1.81 -7.42 -8.88
CA GLY A 204 -1.26 -7.54 -10.24
C GLY A 204 -2.30 -8.08 -11.22
N PHE A 205 -3.01 -9.14 -10.83
CA PHE A 205 -4.01 -9.79 -11.68
C PHE A 205 -5.20 -8.88 -11.96
N ALA A 206 -5.68 -8.11 -10.97
CA ALA A 206 -6.71 -7.10 -11.21
C ALA A 206 -6.24 -5.99 -12.17
N THR A 207 -4.98 -5.55 -12.07
CA THR A 207 -4.41 -4.54 -12.96
C THR A 207 -4.34 -5.06 -14.40
N ILE A 208 -3.90 -6.30 -14.60
CA ILE A 208 -3.89 -6.92 -15.94
C ILE A 208 -5.32 -7.17 -16.44
N GLY A 209 -6.21 -7.64 -15.58
CA GLY A 209 -7.64 -7.82 -15.86
C GLY A 209 -8.30 -6.56 -16.41
N ALA A 210 -8.00 -5.41 -15.82
CA ALA A 210 -8.53 -4.13 -16.24
C ALA A 210 -8.16 -3.76 -17.68
N MET A 211 -6.99 -4.19 -18.18
CA MET A 211 -6.58 -3.98 -19.58
C MET A 211 -7.58 -4.60 -20.57
N PHE A 212 -8.23 -5.69 -20.16
CA PHE A 212 -9.23 -6.45 -20.90
C PHE A 212 -10.67 -6.13 -20.47
N GLY A 213 -10.87 -5.10 -19.62
CA GLY A 213 -12.19 -4.70 -19.11
C GLY A 213 -12.76 -5.64 -18.06
N GLY A 214 -11.93 -6.50 -17.47
CA GLY A 214 -12.31 -7.44 -16.43
C GLY A 214 -12.05 -6.89 -15.02
N SER A 215 -12.71 -7.49 -14.05
CA SER A 215 -12.42 -7.32 -12.62
C SER A 215 -12.62 -8.66 -11.90
N ILE A 216 -11.95 -8.83 -10.75
CA ILE A 216 -12.10 -10.03 -9.92
C ILE A 216 -13.50 -10.03 -9.28
N ILE A 217 -13.88 -8.89 -8.70
CA ILE A 217 -15.21 -8.59 -8.18
C ILE A 217 -15.73 -7.35 -8.94
N THR A 218 -17.00 -7.34 -9.34
CA THR A 218 -17.60 -6.19 -10.05
C THR A 218 -17.83 -5.01 -9.10
N GLU A 219 -18.12 -3.82 -9.66
CA GLU A 219 -18.53 -2.66 -8.84
C GLU A 219 -19.79 -2.92 -8.00
N LYS A 220 -20.62 -3.89 -8.41
CA LYS A 220 -21.82 -4.30 -7.68
C LYS A 220 -21.52 -5.31 -6.56
N GLY A 221 -20.26 -5.76 -6.43
CA GLY A 221 -19.86 -6.77 -5.46
C GLY A 221 -20.00 -8.22 -5.93
N GLU A 222 -20.29 -8.45 -7.21
CA GLU A 222 -20.49 -9.81 -7.76
C GLU A 222 -19.16 -10.45 -8.17
N VAL A 223 -19.01 -11.76 -7.99
CA VAL A 223 -17.78 -12.47 -8.40
C VAL A 223 -17.72 -12.58 -9.93
N ALA A 224 -16.65 -12.04 -10.53
CA ALA A 224 -16.47 -11.99 -11.99
C ALA A 224 -15.07 -12.47 -12.48
N VAL A 225 -14.32 -13.12 -11.59
CA VAL A 225 -12.95 -13.60 -11.83
C VAL A 225 -12.84 -14.61 -12.99
N ASN A 226 -13.93 -15.27 -13.36
CA ASN A 226 -14.01 -16.22 -14.48
C ASN A 226 -14.62 -15.63 -15.76
N SER A 227 -14.83 -14.31 -15.80
CA SER A 227 -15.31 -13.64 -17.01
C SER A 227 -14.34 -13.81 -18.18
N PRO A 228 -14.81 -13.71 -19.45
CA PRO A 228 -13.92 -13.81 -20.62
C PRO A 228 -12.73 -12.86 -20.57
N ALA A 229 -12.92 -11.65 -20.02
CA ALA A 229 -11.86 -10.67 -19.84
C ALA A 229 -10.76 -11.14 -18.87
N MET A 230 -11.15 -11.73 -17.73
CA MET A 230 -10.18 -12.24 -16.75
C MET A 230 -9.48 -13.52 -17.23
N VAL A 231 -10.15 -14.33 -18.06
CA VAL A 231 -9.51 -15.46 -18.76
C VAL A 231 -8.43 -14.96 -19.72
N GLN A 232 -8.74 -13.94 -20.55
CA GLN A 232 -7.74 -13.32 -21.44
C GLN A 232 -6.56 -12.75 -20.66
N ALA A 233 -6.80 -12.12 -19.50
CA ALA A 233 -5.75 -11.61 -18.64
C ALA A 233 -4.81 -12.72 -18.12
N ALA A 234 -5.37 -13.86 -17.69
CA ALA A 234 -4.58 -14.99 -17.22
C ALA A 234 -3.77 -15.64 -18.34
N GLU A 235 -4.37 -15.80 -19.52
CA GLU A 235 -3.71 -16.31 -20.73
C GLU A 235 -2.60 -15.36 -21.21
N PHE A 236 -2.80 -14.05 -21.12
CA PHE A 236 -1.79 -13.05 -21.43
C PHE A 236 -0.55 -13.18 -20.53
N LEU A 237 -0.74 -13.32 -19.22
CA LEU A 237 0.36 -13.55 -18.28
C LEU A 237 1.06 -14.89 -18.54
N HIS A 238 0.30 -15.96 -18.79
CA HIS A 238 0.88 -17.26 -19.16
C HIS A 238 1.73 -17.17 -20.42
N LYS A 239 1.25 -16.48 -21.46
CA LYS A 239 1.99 -16.29 -22.72
C LYS A 239 3.34 -15.59 -22.48
N LEU A 240 3.35 -14.50 -21.71
CA LEU A 240 4.59 -13.79 -21.36
C LEU A 240 5.57 -14.68 -20.60
N TYR A 241 5.06 -15.49 -19.67
CA TYR A 241 5.88 -16.44 -18.91
C TYR A 241 6.45 -17.55 -19.79
N ALA A 242 5.60 -18.22 -20.58
CA ALA A 242 5.98 -19.33 -21.46
C ALA A 242 7.00 -18.92 -22.54
N GLU A 243 6.96 -17.66 -23.00
CA GLU A 243 7.93 -17.11 -23.95
C GLU A 243 9.23 -16.58 -23.29
N GLY A 244 9.39 -16.72 -21.97
CA GLY A 244 10.59 -16.29 -21.25
C GLY A 244 10.73 -14.76 -21.15
N ILE A 245 9.64 -14.02 -21.31
CA ILE A 245 9.56 -12.57 -21.16
C ILE A 245 9.48 -12.19 -19.68
N MET A 246 8.87 -13.04 -18.86
CA MET A 246 8.87 -12.96 -17.39
C MET A 246 9.98 -13.84 -16.78
N PRO A 247 10.45 -13.52 -15.55
CA PRO A 247 11.43 -14.34 -14.85
C PRO A 247 10.89 -15.75 -14.53
N PRO A 248 11.71 -16.82 -14.66
CA PRO A 248 11.28 -18.19 -14.41
C PRO A 248 10.98 -18.48 -12.93
N ASN A 249 11.50 -17.65 -12.01
CA ASN A 249 11.21 -17.71 -10.59
C ASN A 249 10.25 -16.60 -10.14
N TRP A 250 9.37 -16.14 -11.04
CA TRP A 250 8.41 -15.05 -10.84
C TRP A 250 7.64 -15.10 -9.51
N THR A 251 7.28 -16.31 -9.04
CA THR A 251 6.49 -16.50 -7.81
C THR A 251 7.27 -16.22 -6.51
N SER A 252 8.60 -16.09 -6.56
CA SER A 252 9.46 -15.93 -5.38
C SER A 252 10.36 -14.69 -5.42
N VAL A 253 10.32 -13.91 -6.51
CA VAL A 253 11.14 -12.70 -6.67
C VAL A 253 10.32 -11.43 -6.46
N ASP A 254 10.93 -10.44 -5.82
CA ASP A 254 10.39 -9.08 -5.79
C ASP A 254 10.64 -8.41 -7.16
N ALA A 255 9.56 -8.25 -7.94
CA ALA A 255 9.59 -7.62 -9.25
C ALA A 255 10.05 -6.15 -9.18
N ASP A 256 9.69 -5.41 -8.13
CA ASP A 256 10.15 -4.03 -7.96
C ASP A 256 11.65 -4.00 -7.70
N GLN A 257 12.16 -4.92 -6.88
CA GLN A 257 13.60 -5.04 -6.63
C GLN A 257 14.34 -5.41 -7.92
N MET A 258 13.85 -6.38 -8.67
CA MET A 258 14.43 -6.74 -9.97
C MET A 258 14.45 -5.56 -10.95
N PHE A 259 13.40 -4.73 -10.95
CA PHE A 259 13.35 -3.51 -11.75
C PHE A 259 14.41 -2.49 -11.31
N THR A 260 14.54 -2.22 -10.00
CA THR A 260 15.60 -1.33 -9.50
C THR A 260 17.01 -1.80 -9.82
N GLN A 261 17.22 -3.12 -9.90
CA GLN A 261 18.50 -3.73 -10.26
C GLN A 261 18.76 -3.77 -11.78
N GLY A 262 17.85 -3.24 -12.60
CA GLY A 262 17.96 -3.32 -14.06
C GLY A 262 17.89 -4.76 -14.59
N ARG A 263 17.18 -5.65 -13.90
CA ARG A 263 16.90 -7.04 -14.33
C ARG A 263 15.53 -7.19 -15.00
N LEU A 264 14.71 -6.15 -14.93
CA LEU A 264 13.46 -6.00 -15.67
C LEU A 264 13.48 -4.72 -16.51
N SER A 265 12.93 -4.81 -17.73
CA SER A 265 12.72 -3.65 -18.59
C SER A 265 11.42 -2.92 -18.28
N MET A 266 10.37 -3.62 -17.84
CA MET A 266 9.10 -3.03 -17.44
C MET A 266 8.51 -3.74 -16.21
N VAL A 267 7.77 -3.02 -15.38
CA VAL A 267 7.09 -3.56 -14.19
C VAL A 267 5.77 -2.82 -13.91
N VAL A 268 4.79 -3.53 -13.35
CA VAL A 268 3.60 -2.90 -12.75
C VAL A 268 3.85 -2.64 -11.28
N SER A 269 3.74 -1.39 -10.84
CA SER A 269 4.02 -1.01 -9.45
C SER A 269 3.34 0.30 -9.04
N ASN A 270 3.46 0.67 -7.76
CA ASN A 270 2.85 1.88 -7.23
C ASN A 270 3.34 3.15 -7.96
N ASP A 271 2.43 4.07 -8.24
CA ASP A 271 2.70 5.39 -8.84
C ASP A 271 3.66 6.28 -8.02
N ASN A 272 3.68 6.11 -6.70
CA ASN A 272 4.56 6.85 -5.80
C ASN A 272 6.00 6.31 -5.66
N PHE A 273 6.43 5.41 -6.56
CA PHE A 273 7.76 4.78 -6.48
C PHE A 273 8.87 5.50 -7.25
N THR A 274 8.64 6.73 -7.75
CA THR A 274 9.69 7.52 -8.43
C THR A 274 10.96 7.62 -7.60
N SER A 275 10.88 8.00 -6.32
CA SER A 275 12.06 8.13 -5.46
C SER A 275 12.80 6.81 -5.21
N ARG A 276 12.08 5.67 -5.27
CA ARG A 276 12.65 4.33 -5.15
C ARG A 276 13.34 3.90 -6.44
N PHE A 277 12.69 4.10 -7.59
CA PHE A 277 13.18 3.61 -8.88
C PHE A 277 14.25 4.51 -9.48
N GLU A 278 14.20 5.82 -9.22
CA GLU A 278 15.15 6.82 -9.73
C GLU A 278 16.22 7.23 -8.70
N SER A 279 16.40 6.44 -7.64
CA SER A 279 17.50 6.65 -6.69
C SER A 279 18.86 6.42 -7.35
N THR A 280 19.92 6.96 -6.76
CA THR A 280 21.30 6.78 -7.24
C THR A 280 21.79 5.33 -7.19
N GLU A 281 21.19 4.51 -6.33
CA GLU A 281 21.48 3.09 -6.15
C GLU A 281 20.61 2.19 -7.03
N ALA A 282 19.61 2.77 -7.73
CA ALA A 282 18.69 2.09 -8.62
C ALA A 282 18.94 2.49 -10.09
N LEU A 283 17.92 3.00 -10.80
CA LEU A 283 18.04 3.37 -12.22
C LEU A 283 18.59 4.79 -12.44
N GLY A 284 18.80 5.55 -11.36
CA GLY A 284 19.28 6.93 -11.39
C GLY A 284 18.19 7.96 -11.71
N PRO A 285 18.46 9.25 -11.46
CA PRO A 285 17.50 10.33 -11.69
C PRO A 285 16.99 10.36 -13.13
N GLY A 286 15.66 10.36 -13.34
CA GLY A 286 15.05 10.31 -14.67
C GLY A 286 15.25 8.98 -15.41
N GLY A 287 15.64 7.92 -14.70
CA GLY A 287 15.88 6.58 -15.24
C GLY A 287 14.63 5.79 -15.63
N THR A 288 13.43 6.33 -15.34
CA THR A 288 12.16 5.66 -15.65
C THR A 288 11.32 6.38 -16.70
N VAL A 289 10.40 5.62 -17.29
CA VAL A 289 9.23 6.12 -18.02
C VAL A 289 8.01 5.53 -17.32
N ALA A 290 7.08 6.37 -16.87
CA ALA A 290 5.82 5.93 -16.30
C ALA A 290 4.71 6.10 -17.32
N PHE A 291 3.83 5.11 -17.46
CA PHE A 291 2.73 5.16 -18.43
C PHE A 291 1.46 4.49 -17.88
N HIS A 292 0.32 4.91 -18.42
CA HIS A 292 -0.99 4.42 -18.00
C HIS A 292 -1.13 2.93 -18.27
N VAL A 293 -2.08 2.29 -17.59
CA VAL A 293 -2.44 0.89 -17.84
C VAL A 293 -2.98 0.76 -19.27
N PRO A 294 -2.38 -0.08 -20.13
CA PRO A 294 -2.88 -0.29 -21.49
C PRO A 294 -4.33 -0.78 -21.48
N ILE A 295 -5.09 -0.46 -22.52
CA ILE A 295 -6.48 -0.94 -22.65
C ILE A 295 -6.72 -1.47 -24.05
N GLN A 296 -7.53 -2.52 -24.16
CA GLN A 296 -8.00 -2.97 -25.47
C GLN A 296 -8.71 -1.85 -26.22
N ASP A 297 -8.44 -1.74 -27.53
CA ASP A 297 -8.99 -0.67 -28.36
C ASP A 297 -10.53 -0.63 -28.35
N SER A 298 -11.18 -1.80 -28.30
CA SER A 298 -12.64 -1.92 -28.23
C SER A 298 -13.28 -1.37 -26.94
N LEU A 299 -12.48 -1.17 -25.89
CA LEU A 299 -12.93 -0.71 -24.58
C LEU A 299 -12.68 0.79 -24.36
N ARG A 300 -11.92 1.45 -25.24
CA ARG A 300 -11.68 2.89 -25.18
C ARG A 300 -13.00 3.65 -25.34
N LYS A 301 -13.28 4.56 -24.40
CA LYS A 301 -14.53 5.33 -24.36
C LYS A 301 -14.26 6.75 -23.89
N ASN A 302 -15.05 7.70 -24.40
CA ASN A 302 -15.04 9.10 -23.96
C ASN A 302 -13.64 9.77 -23.98
N GLY A 303 -12.79 9.37 -24.94
CA GLY A 303 -11.43 9.90 -25.05
C GLY A 303 -10.43 9.35 -24.02
N VAL A 304 -10.83 8.38 -23.19
CA VAL A 304 -9.92 7.65 -22.29
C VAL A 304 -9.34 6.45 -23.03
N ASP A 305 -8.02 6.44 -23.20
CA ASP A 305 -7.24 5.44 -23.93
C ASP A 305 -6.40 4.54 -23.01
N TYR A 306 -6.78 4.45 -21.73
CA TYR A 306 -6.15 3.63 -20.70
C TYR A 306 -7.20 2.97 -19.80
N ALA A 307 -6.80 1.90 -19.12
CA ALA A 307 -7.63 1.18 -18.17
C ALA A 307 -7.47 1.70 -16.74
N GLY A 308 -8.43 1.36 -15.88
CA GLY A 308 -8.24 1.44 -14.44
C GLY A 308 -7.22 0.42 -13.94
N SER A 309 -7.01 0.40 -12.64
CA SER A 309 -6.01 -0.43 -11.98
C SER A 309 -6.39 -0.70 -10.52
N GLN A 310 -5.53 -1.43 -9.83
CA GLN A 310 -5.59 -1.56 -8.37
C GLN A 310 -5.25 -0.21 -7.70
N SER A 311 -6.18 0.34 -6.92
CA SER A 311 -5.94 1.43 -5.98
C SER A 311 -5.54 0.94 -4.58
N PHE A 312 -4.48 1.50 -4.00
CA PHE A 312 -4.11 1.24 -2.60
C PHE A 312 -4.36 2.47 -1.74
N TYR A 313 -4.57 2.25 -0.43
CA TYR A 313 -4.56 3.32 0.55
C TYR A 313 -4.23 2.81 1.95
N TRP A 314 -3.79 3.73 2.79
CA TRP A 314 -3.61 3.54 4.22
C TRP A 314 -4.34 4.64 4.98
N GLY A 315 -5.23 4.23 5.88
CA GLY A 315 -5.93 5.12 6.79
C GLY A 315 -5.47 4.94 8.22
N ALA A 316 -5.35 6.03 8.97
CA ALA A 316 -5.09 5.98 10.40
C ALA A 316 -6.42 5.85 11.15
N GLY A 317 -6.52 4.86 12.04
CA GLY A 317 -7.66 4.66 12.93
C GLY A 317 -7.23 4.59 14.40
N ILE A 318 -8.14 4.95 15.31
CA ILE A 318 -7.89 4.87 16.75
C ILE A 318 -8.34 3.51 17.25
N LEU A 319 -7.46 2.77 17.92
CA LEU A 319 -7.80 1.47 18.53
C LEU A 319 -8.88 1.67 19.60
N LYS A 320 -9.91 0.83 19.58
CA LYS A 320 -11.03 0.91 20.53
C LYS A 320 -10.60 0.81 22.00
N GLY A 321 -9.54 0.04 22.26
CA GLY A 321 -8.94 -0.13 23.58
C GLY A 321 -7.99 1.00 24.02
N SER A 322 -7.71 2.00 23.17
CA SER A 322 -6.80 3.10 23.54
C SER A 322 -7.33 3.86 24.75
N GLN A 323 -6.42 4.25 25.63
CA GLN A 323 -6.72 5.08 26.80
C GLN A 323 -6.45 6.58 26.54
N ASN A 324 -5.95 6.94 25.36
CA ASN A 324 -5.57 8.31 24.98
C ASN A 324 -6.34 8.77 23.73
N LYS A 325 -7.63 8.44 23.62
CA LYS A 325 -8.40 8.60 22.37
C LYS A 325 -8.48 10.04 21.90
N GLU A 326 -8.60 11.00 22.81
CA GLU A 326 -8.63 12.42 22.49
C GLU A 326 -7.28 12.87 21.88
N GLN A 327 -6.15 12.49 22.49
CA GLN A 327 -4.82 12.83 21.99
C GLN A 327 -4.49 12.07 20.69
N ALA A 328 -4.94 10.82 20.56
CA ALA A 328 -4.85 10.05 19.32
C ALA A 328 -5.61 10.74 18.18
N TYR A 329 -6.81 11.27 18.46
CA TYR A 329 -7.55 12.06 17.47
C TYR A 329 -6.82 13.36 17.11
N GLU A 330 -6.25 14.07 18.10
CA GLU A 330 -5.43 15.26 17.83
C GLU A 330 -4.25 14.93 16.91
N LEU A 331 -3.62 13.76 17.07
CA LEU A 331 -2.56 13.28 16.19
C LEU A 331 -3.07 13.00 14.77
N LEU A 332 -4.21 12.30 14.61
CA LEU A 332 -4.83 12.06 13.30
C LEU A 332 -5.15 13.37 12.58
N LYS A 333 -5.76 14.32 13.29
CA LYS A 333 -6.07 15.66 12.77
C LYS A 333 -4.79 16.40 12.38
N TYR A 334 -3.76 16.36 13.23
CA TYR A 334 -2.47 16.97 12.95
C TYR A 334 -1.89 16.40 11.66
N LEU A 335 -1.74 15.08 11.55
CA LEU A 335 -1.16 14.40 10.38
C LEU A 335 -1.90 14.70 9.07
N ALA A 336 -3.23 14.91 9.12
CA ALA A 336 -4.05 15.32 7.98
C ALA A 336 -3.96 16.83 7.64
N GLY A 337 -3.25 17.60 8.47
CA GLY A 337 -3.05 19.03 8.31
C GLY A 337 -2.01 19.38 7.23
N PRO A 338 -2.08 20.58 6.62
CA PRO A 338 -1.24 20.94 5.48
C PRO A 338 0.27 20.84 5.72
N LYS A 339 0.73 21.23 6.92
CA LYS A 339 2.16 21.27 7.26
C LYS A 339 2.76 19.85 7.37
N PRO A 340 2.27 18.95 8.23
CA PRO A 340 2.79 17.58 8.29
C PRO A 340 2.50 16.79 7.02
N GLU A 341 1.40 17.04 6.31
CA GLU A 341 1.16 16.45 5.00
C GLU A 341 2.27 16.81 4.00
N ALA A 342 2.62 18.10 3.89
CA ALA A 342 3.72 18.53 3.02
C ALA A 342 5.09 17.94 3.44
N MET A 343 5.35 17.81 4.74
CA MET A 343 6.57 17.16 5.25
C MET A 343 6.60 15.67 4.89
N MET A 344 5.50 14.94 5.13
CA MET A 344 5.37 13.53 4.73
C MET A 344 5.51 13.37 3.21
N MET A 345 4.97 14.29 2.42
CA MET A 345 5.14 14.30 0.96
C MET A 345 6.60 14.46 0.55
N SER A 346 7.34 15.36 1.21
CA SER A 346 8.80 15.49 0.96
C SER A 346 9.58 14.23 1.35
N ASN A 347 9.05 13.41 2.26
CA ASN A 347 9.57 12.09 2.61
C ASN A 347 9.11 10.97 1.66
N GLY A 348 8.37 11.28 0.58
CA GLY A 348 7.89 10.30 -0.41
C GLY A 348 6.49 9.73 -0.11
N ASN A 349 5.68 10.42 0.71
CA ASN A 349 4.28 10.05 0.92
C ASN A 349 3.37 10.67 -0.14
N GLN A 350 2.60 9.84 -0.84
CA GLN A 350 1.53 10.34 -1.70
C GLN A 350 0.27 10.58 -0.86
N PRO A 351 -0.26 11.81 -0.81
CA PRO A 351 -1.39 12.18 0.04
C PRO A 351 -2.71 11.70 -0.56
N CYS A 352 -3.76 11.69 0.26
CA CYS A 352 -5.13 11.43 -0.20
C CYS A 352 -6.01 12.66 -0.38
N ARG A 353 -5.50 13.84 -0.02
CA ARG A 353 -6.19 15.09 -0.30
C ARG A 353 -5.98 15.48 -1.77
N ALA A 354 -7.07 15.87 -2.43
CA ALA A 354 -7.12 16.11 -3.87
C ALA A 354 -6.14 17.21 -4.30
N ALA A 355 -6.08 18.34 -3.60
CA ALA A 355 -5.21 19.46 -3.98
C ALA A 355 -3.71 19.15 -3.82
N PRO A 356 -3.22 18.63 -2.66
CA PRO A 356 -1.83 18.17 -2.54
C PRO A 356 -1.47 17.07 -3.54
N LEU A 357 -2.39 16.14 -3.81
CA LEU A 357 -2.20 15.09 -4.80
C LEU A 357 -2.04 15.68 -6.21
N ALA A 358 -2.92 16.60 -6.62
CA ALA A 358 -2.84 17.29 -7.91
C ALA A 358 -1.49 18.00 -8.09
N LYS A 359 -1.00 18.67 -7.04
CA LYS A 359 0.31 19.34 -7.04
C LYS A 359 1.48 18.37 -7.26
N LEU A 360 1.41 17.14 -6.74
CA LEU A 360 2.42 16.12 -7.08
C LEU A 360 2.38 15.76 -8.56
N GLY A 361 1.18 15.63 -9.15
CA GLY A 361 1.03 15.38 -10.57
C GLY A 361 1.62 16.47 -11.47
N GLU A 362 1.63 17.72 -11.03
CA GLU A 362 2.26 18.83 -11.77
C GLU A 362 3.80 18.72 -11.83
N THR A 363 4.41 17.99 -10.89
CA THR A 363 5.87 17.97 -10.68
C THR A 363 6.51 16.61 -10.97
N ILE A 364 5.76 15.53 -10.84
CA ILE A 364 6.25 14.16 -11.02
C ILE A 364 5.37 13.44 -12.05
N ALA A 365 5.95 13.07 -13.18
CA ALA A 365 5.23 12.47 -14.30
C ALA A 365 4.48 11.18 -13.91
N ALA A 366 5.10 10.32 -13.09
CA ALA A 366 4.47 9.10 -12.60
C ALA A 366 3.23 9.38 -11.74
N ASN A 367 3.27 10.40 -10.89
CA ASN A 367 2.11 10.82 -10.11
C ASN A 367 0.99 11.36 -11.00
N LYS A 368 1.31 12.05 -12.10
CA LYS A 368 0.28 12.46 -13.07
C LYS A 368 -0.43 11.25 -13.68
N VAL A 369 0.34 10.29 -14.20
CA VAL A 369 -0.20 9.03 -14.72
C VAL A 369 -1.03 8.31 -13.65
N GLY A 370 -0.52 8.27 -12.41
CA GLY A 370 -1.21 7.71 -11.25
C GLY A 370 -2.55 8.39 -10.96
N ILE A 371 -2.61 9.73 -10.95
CA ILE A 371 -3.84 10.48 -10.69
C ILE A 371 -4.90 10.20 -11.77
N ASP A 372 -4.48 10.26 -13.04
CA ASP A 372 -5.35 9.99 -14.19
C ASP A 372 -5.92 8.55 -14.12
N THR A 373 -5.09 7.58 -13.73
CA THR A 373 -5.48 6.16 -13.57
C THR A 373 -6.35 5.95 -12.32
N LEU A 374 -6.01 6.59 -11.20
CA LEU A 374 -6.70 6.45 -9.91
C LEU A 374 -8.17 6.87 -10.00
N ALA A 375 -8.49 7.89 -10.80
CA ALA A 375 -9.85 8.40 -10.99
C ALA A 375 -10.85 7.33 -11.45
N ILE A 376 -10.38 6.32 -12.20
CA ILE A 376 -11.18 5.21 -12.72
C ILE A 376 -10.81 3.86 -12.09
N SER A 377 -10.01 3.88 -11.02
CA SER A 377 -9.51 2.68 -10.34
C SER A 377 -10.29 2.35 -9.07
N ARG A 378 -10.15 1.10 -8.62
CA ARG A 378 -10.80 0.56 -7.41
C ARG A 378 -9.88 -0.47 -6.73
N PRO A 379 -10.13 -0.82 -5.45
CA PRO A 379 -9.50 -1.99 -4.85
C PRO A 379 -9.89 -3.29 -5.60
N PRO A 380 -9.02 -4.30 -5.72
CA PRO A 380 -9.24 -5.53 -6.48
C PRO A 380 -10.28 -6.41 -5.82
N LEU A 381 -10.36 -6.30 -4.49
CA LEU A 381 -11.17 -7.10 -3.61
C LEU A 381 -11.83 -6.14 -2.62
N PRO A 382 -13.16 -6.22 -2.45
CA PRO A 382 -13.82 -5.58 -1.33
C PRO A 382 -13.25 -6.13 -0.02
N GLY A 383 -13.19 -5.29 1.01
CA GLY A 383 -12.75 -5.76 2.32
C GLY A 383 -13.68 -6.85 2.85
N ASN A 384 -13.10 -7.97 3.25
CA ASN A 384 -13.84 -9.13 3.78
C ASN A 384 -13.08 -9.76 4.96
N PRO A 385 -13.78 -10.33 5.97
CA PRO A 385 -13.14 -11.05 7.04
C PRO A 385 -12.18 -12.17 6.62
N ARG A 386 -12.51 -12.84 5.51
CA ARG A 386 -11.79 -13.97 4.90
C ARG A 386 -10.92 -13.52 3.71
N LEU A 387 -10.50 -12.25 3.67
CA LEU A 387 -9.69 -11.73 2.56
C LEU A 387 -8.37 -12.49 2.37
N GLY A 388 -7.76 -13.00 3.44
CA GLY A 388 -6.58 -13.86 3.35
C GLY A 388 -6.86 -15.11 2.51
N GLU A 389 -7.95 -15.82 2.82
CA GLU A 389 -8.40 -17.00 2.06
C GLU A 389 -8.66 -16.64 0.59
N ALA A 390 -9.35 -15.53 0.33
CA ALA A 390 -9.59 -15.07 -1.04
C ALA A 390 -8.28 -14.76 -1.79
N SER A 391 -7.33 -14.09 -1.13
CA SER A 391 -6.04 -13.70 -1.71
C SER A 391 -5.19 -14.92 -2.04
N ASP A 392 -5.14 -15.89 -1.13
CA ASP A 392 -4.41 -17.15 -1.31
C ASP A 392 -5.02 -18.00 -2.44
N ALA A 393 -6.35 -18.12 -2.49
CA ALA A 393 -7.06 -18.82 -3.57
C ALA A 393 -6.74 -18.20 -4.94
N ILE A 394 -6.81 -16.87 -5.06
CA ILE A 394 -6.46 -16.15 -6.29
C ILE A 394 -4.99 -16.38 -6.64
N ALA A 395 -4.08 -16.28 -5.67
CA ALA A 395 -2.67 -16.49 -5.90
C ALA A 395 -2.37 -17.88 -6.45
N VAL A 396 -2.89 -18.93 -5.80
CA VAL A 396 -2.71 -20.33 -6.22
C VAL A 396 -3.24 -20.55 -7.64
N ALA A 397 -4.47 -20.10 -7.91
CA ALA A 397 -5.10 -20.26 -9.21
C ALA A 397 -4.30 -19.57 -10.33
N VAL A 398 -3.97 -18.28 -10.14
CA VAL A 398 -3.24 -17.48 -11.13
C VAL A 398 -1.84 -18.01 -11.35
N GLN A 399 -1.09 -18.33 -10.28
CA GLN A 399 0.24 -18.90 -10.40
C GLN A 399 0.22 -20.25 -11.12
N ASN A 400 -0.78 -21.10 -10.88
CA ASN A 400 -0.92 -22.38 -11.57
C ASN A 400 -1.19 -22.20 -13.06
N ILE A 401 -2.05 -21.25 -13.44
CA ILE A 401 -2.28 -20.91 -14.86
C ILE A 401 -0.97 -20.40 -15.50
N VAL A 402 -0.35 -19.39 -14.87
CA VAL A 402 0.81 -18.70 -15.46
C VAL A 402 2.03 -19.62 -15.57
N VAL A 403 2.36 -20.34 -14.50
CA VAL A 403 3.59 -21.14 -14.41
C VAL A 403 3.41 -22.53 -15.03
N ASN A 404 2.30 -23.19 -14.77
CA ASN A 404 2.08 -24.59 -15.16
C ASN A 404 1.19 -24.75 -16.41
N GLY A 405 0.63 -23.66 -16.95
CA GLY A 405 -0.25 -23.71 -18.12
C GLY A 405 -1.59 -24.40 -17.85
N ALA A 406 -2.09 -24.34 -16.60
CA ALA A 406 -3.40 -24.87 -16.27
C ALA A 406 -4.50 -24.20 -17.13
N PRO A 407 -5.56 -24.93 -17.56
CA PRO A 407 -6.61 -24.35 -18.41
C PRO A 407 -7.30 -23.17 -17.74
N ALA A 408 -7.04 -21.95 -18.23
CA ALA A 408 -7.42 -20.70 -17.57
C ALA A 408 -8.92 -20.64 -17.22
N LYS A 409 -9.80 -20.96 -18.18
CA LYS A 409 -11.25 -20.94 -17.95
C LYS A 409 -11.68 -21.87 -16.81
N ASN A 410 -11.24 -23.13 -16.82
CA ASN A 410 -11.64 -24.12 -15.82
C ASN A 410 -11.08 -23.79 -14.44
N THR A 411 -9.82 -23.33 -14.38
CA THR A 411 -9.20 -22.91 -13.13
C THR A 411 -9.89 -21.68 -12.54
N LEU A 412 -10.22 -20.68 -13.36
CA LEU A 412 -10.93 -19.49 -12.89
C LEU A 412 -12.41 -19.78 -12.55
N ASP A 413 -13.06 -20.75 -13.19
CA ASP A 413 -14.40 -21.20 -12.79
C ASP A 413 -14.41 -21.81 -11.38
N THR A 414 -13.36 -22.59 -11.06
CA THR A 414 -13.19 -23.17 -9.73
C THR A 414 -12.97 -22.06 -8.70
N LEU A 415 -12.05 -21.13 -9.00
CA LEU A 415 -11.78 -19.96 -8.17
C LEU A 415 -13.04 -19.11 -7.97
N ALA A 416 -13.87 -18.94 -9.01
CA ALA A 416 -15.11 -18.19 -8.89
C ALA A 416 -16.07 -18.85 -7.88
N GLY A 417 -16.13 -20.19 -7.82
CA GLY A 417 -16.87 -20.90 -6.77
C GLY A 417 -16.35 -20.57 -5.37
N GLU A 418 -15.03 -20.63 -5.17
CA GLU A 418 -14.39 -20.34 -3.88
C GLU A 418 -14.61 -18.87 -3.44
N LEU A 419 -14.53 -17.92 -4.37
CA LEU A 419 -14.77 -16.50 -4.07
C LEU A 419 -16.25 -16.22 -3.78
N LYS A 420 -17.18 -16.96 -4.40
CA LYS A 420 -18.61 -16.81 -4.10
C LYS A 420 -18.91 -17.17 -2.66
N ASP A 421 -18.33 -18.25 -2.14
CA ASP A 421 -18.46 -18.62 -0.73
C ASP A 421 -17.95 -17.54 0.25
N ILE A 422 -17.20 -16.55 -0.23
CA ILE A 422 -16.65 -15.45 0.58
C ILE A 422 -17.46 -14.16 0.40
N TYR A 423 -17.93 -13.87 -0.82
CA TYR A 423 -18.47 -12.56 -1.20
C TYR A 423 -19.97 -12.55 -1.53
N GLU A 424 -20.59 -13.71 -1.77
CA GLU A 424 -22.03 -13.88 -2.07
C GLU A 424 -22.69 -14.73 -0.97
#